data_AF-A0A514XKC0-F1
#
_entry.id   AF-A0A514XKC0-F1
#
_cell.length_a   1.000
_cell.length_b   1.000
_cell.length_c   1.000
_cell.angle_alpha   90.00
_cell.angle_beta   90.00
_cell.angle_gamma   90.00
#
_symmetry.space_group_name_H-M   'P 1'
#
loop_
_entity.id
_entity.type
_entity.pdbx_description
1 polymer ?
#
loop_
_entity_poly.entity_id
_entity_poly.type
_entity_poly.pdbx_seq_one_letter_code
_entity_poly.pdbx_strand_id
1 'polypeptide(L)'
;MKKLILLTSLLIGFQAHASVTPKEFKADLVTEMNRLAKIINKKRVGSNWQYCTKFTPRQLQLIENIIKESPEISVEDFSNKLAQKLNCFRTEANKDDSIDFSKSFFGFAIHTPTYVKDYELISEALLWLNDGQKPHKDTPVLDSYGNWHLGLSN
;
A
#
# COMPACT_ATOMS: atom_id res chain seq x y z
N MET A 1 22.90 -53.55 33.49
CA MET A 1 22.66 -52.11 33.68
C MET A 1 23.15 -51.36 32.44
N LYS A 2 22.26 -50.76 31.64
CA LYS A 2 22.58 -49.68 30.70
C LYS A 2 21.36 -48.77 30.63
N LYS A 3 21.37 -47.69 31.40
CA LYS A 3 20.54 -46.51 31.17
C LYS A 3 21.42 -45.51 30.43
N LEU A 4 20.93 -44.93 29.33
CA LEU A 4 20.96 -43.48 29.16
C LEU A 4 20.02 -43.08 28.02
N ILE A 5 18.95 -42.38 28.40
CA ILE A 5 18.12 -41.54 27.55
C ILE A 5 18.90 -40.24 27.32
N LEU A 6 18.93 -39.71 26.10
CA LEU A 6 19.17 -38.28 25.88
C LEU A 6 18.44 -37.83 24.62
N LEU A 7 17.26 -37.24 24.85
CA LEU A 7 16.61 -36.32 23.95
C LEU A 7 17.56 -35.17 23.63
N THR A 8 17.82 -34.90 22.36
CA THR A 8 18.35 -33.61 21.92
C THR A 8 17.26 -32.88 21.15
N SER A 9 16.51 -32.09 21.92
CA SER A 9 16.24 -30.66 21.66
C SER A 9 15.79 -30.30 20.25
N LEU A 10 14.46 -30.34 20.09
CA LEU A 10 13.68 -29.57 19.14
C LEU A 10 13.98 -28.06 19.33
N LEU A 11 15.04 -27.54 18.70
CA LEU A 11 15.27 -26.09 18.58
C LEU A 11 14.41 -25.57 17.42
N ILE A 12 13.10 -25.45 17.67
CA ILE A 12 12.26 -24.54 16.89
C ILE A 12 12.68 -23.15 17.32
N GLY A 13 13.62 -22.57 16.57
CA GLY A 13 13.88 -21.14 16.62
C GLY A 13 12.61 -20.43 16.19
N PHE A 14 11.87 -19.88 17.16
CA PHE A 14 10.91 -18.83 16.88
C PHE A 14 11.69 -17.65 16.31
N GLN A 15 11.72 -17.53 14.98
CA GLN A 15 12.05 -16.26 14.37
C GLN A 15 10.90 -15.32 14.73
N ALA A 16 11.11 -14.50 15.75
CA ALA A 16 10.25 -13.38 16.04
C ALA A 16 10.39 -12.42 14.85
N HIS A 17 9.49 -12.55 13.87
CA HIS A 17 9.42 -11.64 12.74
C HIS A 17 9.15 -10.23 13.29
N ALA A 18 10.03 -9.27 12.98
CA ALA A 18 9.80 -7.89 13.34
C ALA A 18 8.63 -7.38 12.50
N SER A 19 7.42 -7.41 13.07
CA SER A 19 6.24 -6.76 12.51
C SER A 19 6.56 -5.28 12.26
N VAL A 20 6.37 -4.83 11.01
CA VAL A 20 6.61 -3.44 10.63
C VAL A 20 5.55 -2.55 11.25
N THR A 21 5.99 -1.44 11.85
CA THR A 21 5.05 -0.54 12.50
C THR A 21 4.20 0.21 11.47
N PRO A 22 2.94 0.56 11.79
CA PRO A 22 2.11 1.43 10.95
C PRO A 22 2.80 2.72 10.51
N LYS A 23 3.68 3.25 11.35
CA LYS A 23 4.41 4.49 11.10
C LYS A 23 5.49 4.31 10.03
N GLU A 24 6.25 3.21 10.11
CA GLU A 24 7.29 2.86 9.13
C GLU A 24 6.65 2.57 7.78
N PHE A 25 5.65 1.68 7.74
CA PHE A 25 4.92 1.36 6.52
C PHE A 25 4.37 2.60 5.82
N LYS A 26 3.73 3.52 6.57
CA LYS A 26 3.22 4.79 6.03
C LYS A 26 4.34 5.63 5.41
N ALA A 27 5.47 5.77 6.09
CA ALA A 27 6.57 6.61 5.63
C ALA A 27 7.15 6.09 4.31
N ASP A 28 7.33 4.77 4.20
CA ASP A 28 7.89 4.14 3.01
C ASP A 28 6.91 4.15 1.85
N LEU A 29 5.64 3.83 2.09
CA LEU A 29 4.59 3.91 1.08
C LEU A 29 4.49 5.32 0.50
N VAL A 30 4.44 6.34 1.35
CA VAL A 30 4.40 7.74 0.90
C VAL A 30 5.63 8.12 0.10
N THR A 31 6.81 7.64 0.50
CA THR A 31 8.07 7.90 -0.21
C THR A 31 8.04 7.29 -1.61
N GLU A 32 7.65 6.03 -1.73
CA GLU A 32 7.58 5.32 -3.01
C GLU A 32 6.51 5.90 -3.93
N MET A 33 5.32 6.20 -3.42
CA MET A 33 4.26 6.81 -4.22
C MET A 33 4.69 8.19 -4.75
N ASN A 34 5.32 9.03 -3.93
CA ASN A 34 5.84 10.33 -4.39
C ASN A 34 6.94 10.16 -5.45
N ARG A 35 7.84 9.18 -5.26
CA ARG A 35 8.89 8.85 -6.24
C ARG A 35 8.28 8.45 -7.59
N LEU A 36 7.33 7.51 -7.57
CA LEU A 36 6.63 7.02 -8.77
C LEU A 36 5.85 8.13 -9.48
N ALA A 37 5.05 8.90 -8.74
CA ALA A 37 4.30 10.04 -9.29
C ALA A 37 5.23 11.03 -10.00
N LYS A 38 6.37 11.37 -9.38
CA LYS A 38 7.39 12.24 -9.97
C LYS A 38 8.00 11.65 -11.25
N ILE A 39 8.33 10.36 -11.27
CA ILE A 39 8.87 9.68 -12.46
C ILE A 39 7.84 9.70 -13.59
N ILE A 40 6.59 9.35 -13.30
CA ILE A 40 5.52 9.30 -14.30
C ILE A 40 5.26 10.68 -14.89
N ASN A 41 5.15 11.72 -14.05
CA ASN A 41 4.96 13.09 -14.51
C ASN A 41 6.12 13.57 -15.39
N LYS A 42 7.37 13.25 -15.03
CA LYS A 42 8.54 13.57 -15.86
C LYS A 42 8.56 12.87 -17.21
N LYS A 43 8.03 11.65 -17.31
CA LYS A 43 7.92 10.93 -18.59
C LYS A 43 6.79 11.46 -19.47
N ARG A 44 5.86 12.23 -18.91
CA ARG A 44 4.65 12.73 -19.57
C ARG A 44 4.61 14.25 -19.68
N VAL A 45 5.77 14.88 -19.93
CA VAL A 45 5.85 16.34 -20.14
C VAL A 45 4.92 16.73 -21.30
N GLY A 46 3.97 17.63 -21.03
CA GLY A 46 2.99 18.11 -22.02
C GLY A 46 1.65 17.37 -22.04
N SER A 47 1.44 16.35 -21.18
CA SER A 47 0.11 15.77 -20.99
C SER A 47 -0.75 16.64 -20.07
N ASN A 48 -2.05 16.77 -20.40
CA ASN A 48 -3.06 17.41 -19.54
C ASN A 48 -3.40 16.58 -18.29
N TRP A 49 -2.80 15.40 -18.12
CA TRP A 49 -3.05 14.49 -17.00
C TRP A 49 -1.76 14.25 -16.21
N GLN A 50 -1.81 14.54 -14.91
CA GLN A 50 -0.63 14.46 -14.04
C GLN A 50 -1.03 13.94 -12.66
N TYR A 51 -0.15 13.17 -12.05
CA TYR A 51 -0.26 12.88 -10.62
C TYR A 51 0.12 14.12 -9.80
N CYS A 52 -0.33 14.16 -8.56
CA CYS A 52 0.09 15.13 -7.56
C CYS A 52 1.63 15.14 -7.42
N THR A 53 2.20 16.32 -7.22
CA THR A 53 3.66 16.47 -7.01
C THR A 53 4.09 16.04 -5.61
N LYS A 54 3.17 16.16 -4.64
CA LYS A 54 3.32 15.75 -3.25
C LYS A 54 1.93 15.52 -2.64
N PHE A 55 1.83 14.59 -1.70
CA PHE A 55 0.62 14.45 -0.88
C PHE A 55 0.41 15.63 0.07
N THR A 56 -0.85 16.06 0.16
CA THR A 56 -1.37 17.04 1.11
C THR A 56 -1.46 16.43 2.52
N PRO A 57 -1.51 17.26 3.59
CA PRO A 57 -1.73 16.77 4.95
C PRO A 57 -2.99 15.89 5.09
N ARG A 58 -4.08 16.22 4.38
CA ARG A 58 -5.33 15.43 4.40
C ARG A 58 -5.12 14.03 3.82
N GLN A 59 -4.38 13.90 2.73
CA GLN A 59 -4.06 12.60 2.12
C GLN A 59 -3.13 11.77 3.03
N LEU A 60 -2.16 12.40 3.68
CA LEU A 60 -1.28 11.72 4.64
C LEU A 60 -2.07 11.20 5.85
N GLN A 61 -3.02 12.00 6.34
CA GLN A 61 -3.90 11.61 7.44
C GLN A 61 -4.87 10.49 7.01
N LEU A 62 -5.36 10.50 5.78
CA LEU A 62 -6.16 9.43 5.21
C LEU A 62 -5.42 8.08 5.25
N ILE A 63 -4.18 8.04 4.77
CA ILE A 63 -3.35 6.81 4.79
C ILE A 63 -3.21 6.31 6.23
N GLU A 64 -2.86 7.21 7.15
CA GLU A 64 -2.69 6.88 8.56
C GLU A 64 -3.97 6.34 9.19
N ASN A 65 -5.12 6.94 8.91
CA ASN A 65 -6.41 6.51 9.45
C ASN A 65 -6.78 5.12 8.94
N ILE A 66 -6.62 4.84 7.63
CA ILE A 66 -6.94 3.51 7.07
C ILE A 66 -6.12 2.41 7.76
N ILE A 67 -4.82 2.64 7.99
CA ILE A 67 -3.95 1.66 8.63
C ILE A 67 -4.29 1.50 10.13
N LYS A 68 -4.55 2.60 10.85
CA LYS A 68 -4.84 2.56 12.28
C LYS A 68 -6.22 1.99 12.62
N GLU A 69 -7.23 2.31 11.81
CA GLU A 69 -8.61 1.84 12.02
C GLU A 69 -8.76 0.36 11.69
N SER A 70 -7.85 -0.21 10.91
CA SER A 70 -7.91 -1.61 10.47
C SER A 70 -6.49 -2.15 10.25
N PRO A 71 -5.75 -2.50 11.32
CA PRO A 71 -4.39 -3.03 11.20
C PRO A 71 -4.33 -4.34 10.39
N GLU A 72 -5.41 -5.12 10.43
CA GLU A 72 -5.60 -6.37 9.67
C GLU A 72 -6.22 -6.15 8.27
N ILE A 73 -6.26 -4.91 7.78
CA ILE A 73 -6.82 -4.63 6.46
C ILE A 73 -6.03 -5.36 5.37
N SER A 74 -6.75 -6.05 4.49
CA SER A 74 -6.14 -6.73 3.35
C SER A 74 -5.48 -5.72 2.40
N VAL A 75 -4.46 -6.15 1.66
CA VAL A 75 -3.83 -5.35 0.60
C VAL A 75 -4.87 -4.81 -0.40
N GLU A 76 -5.84 -5.64 -0.78
CA GLU A 76 -6.91 -5.26 -1.71
C GLU A 76 -7.82 -4.17 -1.12
N ASP A 77 -8.33 -4.37 0.08
CA ASP A 77 -9.21 -3.40 0.74
C ASP A 77 -8.48 -2.10 1.04
N PHE A 78 -7.22 -2.17 1.45
CA PHE A 78 -6.37 -1.00 1.66
C PHE A 78 -6.25 -0.19 0.37
N SER A 79 -5.87 -0.85 -0.73
CA SER A 79 -5.64 -0.20 -2.02
C SER A 79 -6.93 0.41 -2.56
N ASN A 80 -8.05 -0.30 -2.45
CA ASN A 80 -9.37 0.18 -2.87
C ASN A 80 -9.82 1.40 -2.04
N LYS A 81 -9.77 1.31 -0.71
CA LYS A 81 -10.19 2.41 0.19
C LYS A 81 -9.32 3.66 -0.01
N LEU A 82 -8.02 3.47 -0.19
CA LEU A 82 -7.11 4.58 -0.43
C LEU A 82 -7.36 5.20 -1.81
N ALA A 83 -7.43 4.41 -2.88
CA ALA A 83 -7.66 4.91 -4.24
C ALA A 83 -8.96 5.71 -4.38
N GLN A 84 -10.03 5.31 -3.68
CA GLN A 84 -11.31 6.03 -3.69
C GLN A 84 -11.22 7.45 -3.12
N LYS A 85 -10.27 7.70 -2.21
CA LYS A 85 -10.18 8.94 -1.44
C LYS A 85 -8.89 9.72 -1.70
N LEU A 86 -7.91 9.12 -2.39
CA LEU A 86 -6.59 9.69 -2.59
C LEU A 86 -6.64 10.91 -3.52
N ASN A 87 -7.28 10.81 -4.68
CA ASN A 87 -7.40 11.88 -5.68
C ASN A 87 -6.04 12.52 -6.04
N CYS A 88 -5.00 11.70 -6.19
CA CYS A 88 -3.68 12.20 -6.59
C CYS A 88 -3.62 12.40 -8.12
N PHE A 89 -4.25 11.53 -8.90
CA PHE A 89 -4.34 11.70 -10.35
C PHE A 89 -5.34 12.82 -10.72
N ARG A 90 -4.84 13.89 -11.35
CA ARG A 90 -5.64 15.03 -11.81
C ARG A 90 -5.85 14.97 -13.32
N THR A 91 -7.08 15.21 -13.76
CA THR A 91 -7.42 15.56 -15.14
C THR A 91 -7.93 17.00 -15.19
N GLU A 92 -8.11 17.57 -16.38
CA GLU A 92 -8.63 18.94 -16.51
C GLU A 92 -10.02 19.12 -15.88
N ALA A 93 -10.83 18.06 -15.85
CA ALA A 93 -12.15 18.05 -15.22
C ALA A 93 -12.12 18.08 -13.68
N ASN A 94 -10.94 17.84 -13.08
CA ASN A 94 -10.73 17.72 -11.64
C ASN A 94 -9.42 18.40 -11.20
N LYS A 95 -9.07 19.50 -11.90
CA LYS A 95 -7.96 20.40 -11.56
C LYS A 95 -8.24 21.19 -10.28
N ASP A 96 -9.52 21.44 -9.98
CA ASP A 96 -9.94 22.14 -8.78
C ASP A 96 -10.06 21.17 -7.60
N ASP A 97 -9.39 21.50 -6.49
CA ASP A 97 -9.30 20.69 -5.26
C ASP A 97 -10.65 20.60 -4.51
N SER A 98 -11.72 21.11 -5.12
CA SER A 98 -13.10 21.16 -4.64
C SER A 98 -13.92 19.90 -4.93
N ILE A 99 -13.42 18.96 -5.74
CA ILE A 99 -14.14 17.71 -6.01
C ILE A 99 -13.97 16.75 -4.85
N ASP A 100 -14.88 16.89 -3.88
CA ASP A 100 -15.03 15.99 -2.76
C ASP A 100 -15.73 14.71 -3.24
N PHE A 101 -14.94 13.72 -3.69
CA PHE A 101 -15.43 12.39 -4.07
C PHE A 101 -16.11 11.64 -2.92
N SER A 102 -16.05 12.15 -1.67
CA SER A 102 -16.88 11.63 -0.57
C SER A 102 -18.38 11.84 -0.79
N LYS A 103 -18.78 12.72 -1.72
CA LYS A 103 -20.18 12.97 -2.09
C LYS A 103 -20.72 12.09 -3.22
N SER A 104 -19.96 11.11 -3.71
CA SER A 104 -20.53 9.99 -4.45
C SER A 104 -21.35 9.11 -3.50
N PHE A 105 -22.52 9.63 -3.15
CA PHE A 105 -23.63 8.93 -2.53
C PHE A 105 -24.13 7.83 -3.49
N PHE A 106 -24.44 6.65 -2.94
CA PHE A 106 -24.95 5.43 -3.59
C PHE A 106 -23.92 4.50 -4.25
N GLY A 107 -23.20 3.73 -3.43
CA GLY A 107 -22.91 2.28 -3.64
C GLY A 107 -22.18 1.80 -4.90
N PHE A 108 -21.97 2.68 -5.87
CA PHE A 108 -21.19 2.44 -7.07
C PHE A 108 -19.83 3.06 -6.81
N ALA A 109 -18.82 2.21 -6.64
CA ALA A 109 -17.47 2.62 -6.93
C ALA A 109 -17.48 3.13 -8.38
N ILE A 110 -17.56 4.45 -8.57
CA ILE A 110 -17.37 5.01 -9.89
C ILE A 110 -15.92 4.65 -10.21
N HIS A 111 -15.72 3.67 -11.08
CA HIS A 111 -14.44 3.32 -11.68
C HIS A 111 -14.00 4.49 -12.58
N THR A 112 -13.83 5.67 -11.98
CA THR A 112 -13.36 6.84 -12.68
C THR A 112 -11.95 6.55 -13.15
N PRO A 113 -11.52 7.14 -14.28
CA PRO A 113 -10.13 7.09 -14.69
C PRO A 113 -9.16 7.52 -13.57
N THR A 114 -9.58 8.41 -12.67
CA THR A 114 -8.78 8.85 -11.50
C THR A 114 -8.59 7.73 -10.48
N TYR A 115 -9.66 7.02 -10.13
CA TYR A 115 -9.61 5.87 -9.22
C TYR A 115 -8.63 4.80 -9.74
N VAL A 116 -8.76 4.41 -11.01
CA VAL A 116 -7.91 3.37 -11.60
C VAL A 116 -6.44 3.78 -11.55
N LYS A 117 -6.14 5.05 -11.84
CA LYS A 117 -4.77 5.57 -11.83
C LYS A 117 -4.18 5.69 -10.44
N ASP A 118 -4.98 6.07 -9.44
CA ASP A 118 -4.53 6.08 -8.06
C ASP A 118 -4.32 4.66 -7.53
N TYR A 119 -5.19 3.72 -7.89
CA TYR A 119 -5.01 2.29 -7.56
C TYR A 119 -3.73 1.73 -8.18
N GLU A 120 -3.45 2.01 -9.46
CA GLU A 120 -2.20 1.61 -10.12
C GLU A 120 -0.97 2.17 -9.38
N LEU A 121 -1.01 3.45 -8.96
CA LEU A 121 0.08 4.07 -8.21
C LEU A 121 0.31 3.37 -6.87
N ILE A 122 -0.76 3.02 -6.14
CA ILE A 122 -0.68 2.31 -4.86
C ILE A 122 -0.13 0.89 -5.07
N SER A 123 -0.68 0.15 -6.03
CA SER A 123 -0.24 -1.22 -6.32
C SER A 123 1.21 -1.27 -6.76
N GLU A 124 1.67 -0.30 -7.56
CA GLU A 124 3.07 -0.20 -7.98
C GLU A 124 3.96 0.17 -6.79
N ALA A 125 3.55 1.09 -5.92
CA ALA A 125 4.31 1.40 -4.72
C ALA A 125 4.46 0.17 -3.80
N LEU A 126 3.37 -0.58 -3.58
CA LEU A 126 3.41 -1.82 -2.81
C LEU A 126 4.28 -2.89 -3.46
N LEU A 127 4.34 -2.94 -4.79
CA LEU A 127 5.27 -3.81 -5.53
C LEU A 127 6.73 -3.44 -5.22
N TRP A 128 7.06 -2.14 -5.25
CA TRP A 128 8.42 -1.65 -4.95
C TRP A 128 8.84 -1.85 -3.49
N LEU A 129 7.91 -1.70 -2.55
CA LEU A 129 8.16 -2.00 -1.14
C LEU A 129 8.43 -3.50 -0.87
N ASN A 130 8.10 -4.35 -1.85
CA ASN A 130 8.23 -5.80 -1.77
C ASN A 130 9.21 -6.35 -2.81
N ASP A 131 10.26 -5.59 -3.13
CA ASP A 131 11.33 -6.01 -4.04
C ASP A 131 10.83 -6.49 -5.41
N GLY A 132 9.76 -5.88 -5.91
CA GLY A 132 9.17 -6.25 -7.20
C GLY A 132 8.18 -7.41 -7.13
N GLN A 133 7.88 -7.94 -5.94
CA GLN A 133 6.90 -9.01 -5.75
C GLN A 133 5.54 -8.45 -5.38
N LYS A 134 4.50 -8.86 -6.11
CA LYS A 134 3.15 -8.36 -5.86
C LYS A 134 2.60 -9.06 -4.62
N PRO A 135 2.27 -8.34 -3.54
CA PRO A 135 1.71 -8.99 -2.38
C PRO A 135 0.35 -9.61 -2.67
N HIS A 136 0.05 -10.72 -1.99
CA HIS A 136 -1.24 -11.39 -2.15
C HIS A 136 -2.36 -10.48 -1.65
N LYS A 137 -3.47 -10.47 -2.39
CA LYS A 137 -4.57 -9.52 -2.18
C LYS A 137 -5.21 -9.62 -0.79
N ASP A 138 -5.24 -10.82 -0.23
CA ASP A 138 -5.84 -11.15 1.07
C ASP A 138 -4.85 -11.04 2.25
N THR A 139 -3.57 -10.76 2.01
CA THR A 139 -2.58 -10.59 3.09
C THR A 139 -2.84 -9.28 3.83
N PRO A 140 -2.76 -9.25 5.18
CA PRO A 140 -2.78 -8.01 5.94
C PRO A 140 -1.69 -7.05 5.42
N VAL A 141 -2.04 -5.77 5.22
CA VAL A 141 -1.16 -4.83 4.51
C VAL A 141 0.18 -4.64 5.21
N LEU A 142 0.20 -4.67 6.55
CA LEU A 142 1.43 -4.55 7.33
C LEU A 142 2.29 -5.81 7.25
N ASP A 143 1.67 -6.98 7.15
CA ASP A 143 2.35 -8.26 6.97
C ASP A 143 2.85 -8.46 5.55
N SER A 144 2.31 -7.70 4.59
CA SER A 144 2.76 -7.75 3.20
C SER A 144 4.17 -7.21 3.02
N TYR A 145 4.61 -6.30 3.90
CA TYR A 145 5.90 -5.61 3.84
C TYR A 145 7.03 -6.49 4.37
N GLY A 146 8.06 -6.74 3.54
CA GLY A 146 9.32 -7.36 3.98
C GLY A 146 9.27 -8.86 4.32
N ASN A 147 8.15 -9.56 4.11
CA ASN A 147 7.92 -10.94 4.56
C ASN A 147 8.10 -12.04 3.48
N TRP A 148 9.01 -11.87 2.51
CA TRP A 148 9.12 -12.83 1.38
C TRP A 148 10.14 -13.96 1.53
N HIS A 149 10.89 -14.01 2.63
CA HIS A 149 11.72 -15.19 2.91
C HIS A 149 10.93 -16.47 3.27
N LEU A 150 9.59 -16.43 3.25
CA LEU A 150 8.72 -17.57 3.56
C LEU A 150 7.94 -18.13 2.35
N GLY A 151 8.15 -17.59 1.13
CA GLY A 151 7.41 -17.98 -0.07
C GLY A 151 8.06 -19.05 -0.97
N LEU A 152 9.26 -19.54 -0.61
CA LEU A 152 9.95 -20.61 -1.36
C LEU A 152 10.28 -21.77 -0.42
N SER A 153 9.24 -22.47 0.02
CA SER A 153 9.35 -23.83 0.55
C SER A 153 8.14 -24.61 0.05
N ASN A 154 8.17 -24.97 -1.23
CA ASN A 154 7.49 -26.15 -1.76
C ASN A 154 8.57 -27.11 -2.26
#